data_AF-A0ABD2DW80-F1
#
_entry.id   AF-A0ABD2DW80-F1
#
_cell.length_a   1.000
_cell.length_b   1.000
_cell.length_c   1.000
_cell.angle_alpha   90.00
_cell.angle_beta   90.00
_cell.angle_gamma   90.00
#
_symmetry.space_group_name_H-M   'P 1'
#
loop_
_entity.id
_entity.type
_entity.pdbx_description
1 polymer ?
#
loop_
_entity_poly.entity_id
_entity_poly.type
_entity_poly.pdbx_seq_one_letter_code
_entity_poly.pdbx_strand_id
1 'polypeptide(L)'
;MKGSGLAFSLLSAVFCLLCTTSAGLKTLHLGSCVVTTNLQEIQNGFSEIRDSVQAKDGNIDIRILRRMGSLQDTKPTDRCCLLRHLLRLYLDRVFKNYQTSDHHTLRKISGLANSFLTIKKDLRLCLEPQEAVVKALGELDILLRWMEETE
;
A
#
# COMPACT_ATOMS: atom_id res chain seq x y z
N MET A 1 37.79 9.31 38.37
CA MET A 1 36.93 9.66 37.20
C MET A 1 36.82 8.48 36.22
N LYS A 2 36.14 7.38 36.58
CA LYS A 2 35.98 6.18 35.69
C LYS A 2 34.52 5.77 35.44
N GLY A 3 33.54 6.41 36.10
CA GLY A 3 32.12 6.05 35.99
C GLY A 3 31.36 6.69 34.83
N SER A 4 31.95 7.68 34.14
CA SER A 4 31.24 8.45 33.10
C SER A 4 31.12 7.67 31.78
N GLY A 5 32.18 6.98 31.35
CA GLY A 5 32.21 6.29 30.05
C GLY A 5 31.22 5.13 29.91
N LEU A 6 30.89 4.45 31.01
CA LEU A 6 29.90 3.36 31.04
C LEU A 6 28.46 3.88 30.91
N ALA A 7 28.15 5.02 31.52
CA ALA A 7 26.84 5.65 31.40
C ALA A 7 26.60 6.20 29.98
N PHE A 8 27.62 6.84 29.38
CA PHE A 8 27.54 7.34 28.00
C PHE A 8 27.41 6.21 26.96
N SER A 9 28.06 5.07 27.18
CA SER A 9 27.94 3.90 26.29
C SER A 9 26.60 3.19 26.41
N LEU A 10 26.03 3.10 27.62
CA LEU A 10 24.68 2.58 27.82
C LEU A 10 23.61 3.50 27.23
N LEU A 11 23.73 4.82 27.40
CA LEU A 11 22.82 5.80 26.80
C LEU A 11 22.90 5.78 25.26
N SER A 12 24.10 5.62 24.70
CA SER A 12 24.31 5.47 23.25
C SER A 12 23.67 4.19 22.70
N ALA A 13 23.82 3.05 23.39
CA ALA A 13 23.19 1.80 23.00
C ALA A 13 21.66 1.86 23.04
N VAL A 14 21.09 2.51 24.06
CA VAL A 14 19.64 2.75 24.18
C VAL A 14 19.15 3.68 23.06
N PHE A 15 19.90 4.73 22.73
CA PHE A 15 19.59 5.62 21.60
C PHE A 15 19.67 4.87 20.24
N CYS A 16 20.64 3.98 20.05
CA CYS A 16 20.73 3.13 18.85
C CYS A 16 19.57 2.12 18.73
N LEU A 17 19.09 1.57 19.85
CA LEU A 17 17.90 0.69 19.86
C LEU A 17 16.62 1.47 19.54
N LEU A 18 16.50 2.71 20.04
CA LEU A 18 15.40 3.64 19.71
C LEU A 18 15.50 4.20 18.28
N CYS A 19 16.70 4.28 17.71
CA CYS A 19 16.99 4.68 16.35
C CYS A 19 16.94 3.52 15.34
N THR A 20 16.17 2.47 15.61
CA THR A 20 15.60 1.65 14.52
C THR A 20 14.58 2.50 13.78
N THR A 21 15.10 3.48 13.02
CA THR A 21 14.33 4.16 11.99
C THR A 21 13.65 3.07 11.17
N SER A 22 12.35 3.26 10.95
CA SER A 22 11.53 2.37 10.13
C SER A 22 12.03 2.45 8.67
N ALA A 23 13.20 1.87 8.43
CA ALA A 23 13.96 1.97 7.19
C ALA A 23 13.24 1.13 6.13
N GLY A 24 12.29 1.74 5.46
CA GLY A 24 11.50 1.11 4.39
C GLY A 24 10.02 1.45 4.42
N LEU A 25 9.54 2.02 5.52
CA LEU A 25 8.16 2.47 5.63
C LEU A 25 7.99 3.82 4.94
N LYS A 26 7.03 3.88 4.01
CA LYS A 26 6.73 5.05 3.20
C LYS A 26 5.29 5.46 3.39
N THR A 27 5.09 6.72 3.78
CA THR A 27 3.78 7.36 3.86
C THR A 27 3.35 7.85 2.47
N LEU A 28 2.18 7.42 2.04
CA LEU A 28 1.56 7.82 0.77
C LEU A 28 0.41 8.78 1.07
N HIS A 29 0.50 10.00 0.50
CA HIS A 29 -0.56 11.00 0.57
C HIS A 29 -1.44 10.93 -0.68
N LEU A 30 -2.68 10.45 -0.51
CA LEU A 30 -3.63 10.12 -1.56
C LEU A 30 -4.89 10.98 -1.44
N GLY A 31 -4.71 12.29 -1.31
CA GLY A 31 -5.79 13.24 -1.00
C GLY A 31 -6.03 13.30 0.51
N SER A 32 -7.28 13.07 0.93
CA SER A 32 -7.65 12.95 2.35
C SER A 32 -7.25 11.62 2.97
N CYS A 33 -6.87 10.63 2.15
CA CYS A 33 -6.37 9.33 2.61
C CYS A 33 -4.85 9.36 2.77
N VAL A 34 -4.37 8.92 3.93
CA VAL A 34 -2.95 8.75 4.23
C VAL A 34 -2.74 7.31 4.66
N VAL A 35 -1.84 6.60 3.97
CA VAL A 35 -1.50 5.21 4.28
C VAL A 35 0.00 5.05 4.40
N THR A 36 0.42 4.11 5.22
CA THR A 36 1.82 3.87 5.55
C THR A 36 2.18 2.46 5.13
N THR A 37 3.15 2.30 4.24
CA THR A 37 3.39 1.03 3.52
C THR A 37 4.86 0.66 3.52
N ASN A 38 5.19 -0.62 3.64
CA ASN A 38 6.58 -1.09 3.56
C ASN A 38 7.01 -1.24 2.09
N LEU A 39 7.37 -0.13 1.46
CA LEU A 39 7.74 -0.13 0.05
C LEU A 39 9.05 -0.89 -0.20
N GLN A 40 9.97 -0.88 0.76
CA GLN A 40 11.25 -1.57 0.64
C GLN A 40 11.07 -3.08 0.56
N GLU A 41 10.19 -3.65 1.37
CA GLU A 41 9.86 -5.08 1.32
C GLU A 41 9.33 -5.49 -0.06
N ILE A 42 8.42 -4.68 -0.63
CA ILE A 42 7.87 -4.91 -1.97
C ILE A 42 8.97 -4.83 -3.03
N GLN A 43 9.83 -3.81 -2.96
CA GLN A 43 10.93 -3.62 -3.90
C GLN A 43 11.94 -4.77 -3.85
N ASN A 44 12.29 -5.22 -2.64
CA ASN A 44 13.18 -6.36 -2.43
C ASN A 44 12.55 -7.66 -2.94
N GLY A 45 11.26 -7.88 -2.67
CA GLY A 45 10.56 -9.07 -3.16
C GLY A 45 10.47 -9.12 -4.69
N PHE A 46 10.27 -7.97 -5.34
CA PHE A 46 10.21 -7.88 -6.80
C PHE A 46 11.58 -7.96 -7.47
N SER A 47 12.62 -7.35 -6.89
CA SER A 47 13.97 -7.35 -7.49
C SER A 47 14.51 -8.76 -7.69
N GLU A 48 14.19 -9.69 -6.80
CA GLU A 48 14.59 -11.11 -6.91
C GLU A 48 14.00 -11.84 -8.12
N ILE A 49 12.87 -11.37 -8.66
CA ILE A 49 12.17 -12.03 -9.78
C ILE A 49 12.04 -11.13 -11.02
N ARG A 50 12.53 -9.88 -10.95
CA ARG A 50 12.33 -8.89 -12.01
C ARG A 50 12.87 -9.38 -13.34
N ASP A 51 14.13 -9.80 -13.36
CA ASP A 51 14.83 -10.11 -14.60
C ASP A 51 14.24 -11.38 -15.25
N SER A 52 13.83 -12.37 -14.44
CA SER A 52 13.20 -13.60 -14.93
C SER A 52 11.79 -13.38 -15.46
N VAL A 53 11.00 -12.49 -14.84
CA VAL A 53 9.66 -12.11 -15.32
C VAL A 53 9.77 -11.27 -16.59
N GLN A 54 10.67 -10.29 -16.63
CA GLN A 54 10.84 -9.41 -17.79
C GLN A 54 11.41 -10.14 -19.01
N ALA A 55 12.26 -11.15 -18.83
CA ALA A 55 12.75 -11.98 -19.94
C ALA A 55 11.63 -12.76 -20.65
N LYS A 56 10.45 -12.93 -20.02
CA LYS A 56 9.28 -13.58 -20.63
C LYS A 56 8.38 -12.60 -21.39
N ASP A 57 8.62 -11.29 -21.28
CA ASP A 57 7.82 -10.28 -21.98
C ASP A 57 8.33 -10.08 -23.42
N GLY A 58 7.59 -10.61 -24.39
CA GLY A 58 7.89 -10.42 -25.81
C GLY A 58 7.36 -9.11 -26.39
N ASN A 59 6.51 -8.36 -25.68
CA ASN A 59 5.80 -7.19 -26.22
C ASN A 59 6.43 -5.88 -25.72
N ILE A 60 7.69 -5.64 -26.09
CA ILE A 60 8.48 -4.49 -25.62
C ILE A 60 7.89 -3.12 -26.01
N ASP A 61 7.04 -3.06 -27.04
CA ASP A 61 6.46 -1.81 -27.56
C ASP A 61 5.23 -1.33 -26.76
N ILE A 62 4.64 -2.19 -25.91
CA ILE A 62 3.41 -1.88 -25.19
C ILE A 62 3.71 -1.61 -23.72
N ARG A 63 3.43 -0.39 -23.25
CA ARG A 63 3.54 -0.03 -21.83
C ARG A 63 2.19 0.29 -21.20
N ILE A 64 1.63 -0.69 -20.49
CA ILE A 64 0.29 -0.62 -19.87
C ILE A 64 0.16 0.59 -18.92
N LEU A 65 1.06 0.71 -17.93
CA LEU A 65 0.98 1.76 -16.92
C LEU A 65 1.32 3.16 -17.44
N ARG A 66 2.02 3.30 -18.57
CA ARG A 66 2.31 4.62 -19.17
C ARG A 66 1.05 5.27 -19.72
N ARG A 67 0.12 4.48 -20.26
CA ARG A 67 -1.16 4.99 -20.78
C ARG A 67 -2.05 5.54 -19.67
N MET A 68 -1.87 5.08 -18.43
CA MET A 68 -2.70 5.47 -17.29
C MET A 68 -2.23 6.74 -16.57
N GLY A 69 -1.08 7.33 -16.96
CA GLY A 69 -0.47 8.47 -16.26
C GLY A 69 0.20 8.09 -14.93
N SER A 70 0.93 9.02 -14.32
CA SER A 70 1.50 8.82 -12.98
C SER A 70 0.45 9.05 -11.89
N LEU A 71 0.58 8.35 -10.77
CA LEU A 71 -0.22 8.63 -9.58
C LEU A 71 -0.02 10.09 -9.10
N GLN A 72 1.16 10.67 -9.35
CA GLN A 72 1.46 12.06 -9.00
C GLN A 72 0.72 13.07 -9.89
N ASP A 73 0.50 12.73 -11.16
CA ASP A 73 -0.18 13.60 -12.13
C ASP A 73 -1.71 13.57 -11.95
N THR A 74 -2.21 12.59 -11.20
CA THR A 74 -3.63 12.44 -10.86
C THR A 74 -4.03 13.45 -9.78
N LYS A 75 -5.24 14.04 -9.90
CA LYS A 75 -5.79 14.95 -8.88
C LYS A 75 -5.75 14.29 -7.50
N PRO A 76 -5.35 15.00 -6.43
CA PRO A 76 -5.19 14.40 -5.10
C PRO A 76 -6.42 13.62 -4.60
N THR A 77 -7.63 14.10 -4.88
CA THR A 77 -8.89 13.44 -4.54
C THR A 77 -9.07 12.07 -5.19
N ASP A 78 -8.48 11.86 -6.38
CA ASP A 78 -8.72 10.68 -7.20
C ASP A 78 -7.61 9.63 -7.03
N ARG A 79 -6.47 10.03 -6.42
CA ARG A 79 -5.29 9.16 -6.21
C ARG A 79 -5.60 7.91 -5.40
N CYS A 80 -6.39 8.04 -4.33
CA CYS A 80 -6.76 6.91 -3.49
C CYS A 80 -7.60 5.89 -4.29
N CYS A 81 -8.57 6.39 -5.07
CA CYS A 81 -9.44 5.57 -5.91
C CYS A 81 -8.65 4.84 -6.99
N LEU A 82 -7.83 5.58 -7.74
CA LEU A 82 -6.97 5.02 -8.77
C LEU A 82 -6.06 3.91 -8.22
N LEU A 83 -5.39 4.15 -7.09
CA LEU A 83 -4.52 3.15 -6.46
C LEU A 83 -5.31 1.93 -6.01
N ARG A 84 -6.49 2.12 -5.40
CA ARG A 84 -7.36 1.02 -4.95
C ARG A 84 -7.82 0.14 -6.12
N HIS A 85 -8.13 0.73 -7.27
CA HIS A 85 -8.47 0.00 -8.51
C HIS A 85 -7.27 -0.73 -9.09
N LEU A 86 -6.10 -0.10 -9.14
CA LEU A 86 -4.86 -0.74 -9.58
C LEU A 86 -4.51 -1.94 -8.70
N LEU A 87 -4.54 -1.80 -7.37
CA LEU A 87 -4.30 -2.92 -6.46
C LEU A 87 -5.32 -4.05 -6.66
N ARG A 88 -6.60 -3.72 -6.89
CA ARG A 88 -7.64 -4.71 -7.22
C ARG A 88 -7.28 -5.47 -8.50
N LEU A 89 -6.92 -4.75 -9.57
CA LEU A 89 -6.51 -5.36 -10.84
C LEU A 89 -5.34 -6.33 -10.65
N TYR A 90 -4.30 -5.92 -9.92
CA TYR A 90 -3.13 -6.77 -9.69
C TYR A 90 -3.46 -8.03 -8.87
N LEU A 91 -4.23 -7.89 -7.80
CA LEU A 91 -4.65 -9.02 -6.96
C LEU A 91 -5.57 -9.99 -7.71
N ASP A 92 -6.59 -9.48 -8.39
CA ASP A 92 -7.63 -10.30 -9.01
C ASP A 92 -7.20 -10.92 -10.33
N ARG A 93 -6.33 -10.21 -11.09
CA ARG A 93 -6.01 -10.57 -12.48
C ARG A 93 -4.53 -10.81 -12.76
N VAL A 94 -3.59 -10.21 -12.02
CA VAL A 94 -2.16 -10.35 -12.34
C VAL A 94 -1.53 -11.47 -11.51
N PHE A 95 -1.48 -11.33 -10.18
CA PHE A 95 -0.80 -12.30 -9.31
C PHE A 95 -1.42 -13.68 -9.38
N LYS A 96 -2.77 -13.76 -9.41
CA LYS A 96 -3.50 -15.02 -9.47
C LYS A 96 -3.27 -15.81 -10.77
N ASN A 97 -2.97 -15.12 -11.88
CA ASN A 97 -2.92 -15.73 -13.21
C ASN A 97 -1.49 -15.88 -13.77
N TYR A 98 -0.46 -15.43 -13.04
CA TYR A 98 0.92 -15.63 -13.49
C TYR A 98 1.32 -17.11 -13.32
N GLN A 99 1.72 -17.75 -14.42
CA GLN A 99 2.06 -19.17 -14.45
C GLN A 99 3.57 -19.37 -14.66
N THR A 100 4.18 -20.19 -13.81
CA THR A 100 5.58 -20.61 -13.91
C THR A 100 5.77 -21.90 -13.12
N SER A 101 6.70 -22.76 -13.55
CA SER A 101 7.10 -23.96 -12.81
C SER A 101 8.09 -23.65 -11.68
N ASP A 102 8.70 -22.46 -11.68
CA ASP A 102 9.64 -22.06 -10.64
C ASP A 102 8.94 -21.70 -9.31
N HIS A 103 9.13 -22.54 -8.31
CA HIS A 103 8.58 -22.36 -6.97
C HIS A 103 9.13 -21.14 -6.23
N HIS A 104 10.38 -20.71 -6.49
CA HIS A 104 10.91 -19.49 -5.87
C HIS A 104 10.13 -18.27 -6.35
N THR A 105 9.92 -18.15 -7.66
CA THR A 105 9.09 -17.08 -8.24
C THR A 105 7.67 -17.08 -7.68
N LEU A 106 7.01 -18.25 -7.58
CA LEU A 106 5.66 -18.34 -7.01
C LEU A 106 5.59 -17.87 -5.56
N ARG A 107 6.62 -18.17 -4.76
CA ARG A 107 6.72 -17.70 -3.36
C ARG A 107 6.85 -16.18 -3.30
N LYS A 108 7.68 -15.58 -4.16
CA LYS A 108 7.85 -14.12 -4.22
C LYS A 108 6.58 -13.42 -4.68
N ILE A 109 5.87 -13.97 -5.66
CA ILE A 109 4.57 -13.46 -6.11
C ILE A 109 3.54 -13.50 -4.98
N SER A 110 3.49 -14.60 -4.21
CA SER A 110 2.60 -14.70 -3.05
C SER A 110 2.93 -13.65 -1.99
N GLY A 111 4.22 -13.41 -1.73
CA GLY A 111 4.68 -12.33 -0.84
C GLY A 111 4.21 -10.95 -1.31
N LEU A 112 4.46 -10.62 -2.58
CA LEU A 112 4.01 -9.37 -3.20
C LEU A 112 2.49 -9.19 -3.13
N ALA A 113 1.72 -10.25 -3.41
CA ALA A 113 0.26 -10.21 -3.34
C ALA A 113 -0.22 -9.91 -1.91
N ASN A 114 0.40 -10.50 -0.89
CA ASN A 114 0.06 -10.20 0.50
C ASN A 114 0.38 -8.76 0.89
N SER A 115 1.55 -8.24 0.49
CA SER A 115 1.89 -6.82 0.72
C SER A 115 0.88 -5.89 0.03
N PHE A 116 0.48 -6.18 -1.20
CA PHE A 116 -0.53 -5.41 -1.94
C PHE A 116 -1.92 -5.49 -1.29
N LEU A 117 -2.29 -6.66 -0.75
CA LEU A 117 -3.53 -6.86 -0.02
C LEU A 117 -3.59 -6.01 1.24
N THR A 118 -2.47 -5.92 1.99
CA THR A 118 -2.36 -5.05 3.17
C THR A 118 -2.60 -3.59 2.79
N ILE A 119 -1.90 -3.09 1.75
CA ILE A 119 -2.10 -1.71 1.28
C ILE A 119 -3.56 -1.49 0.88
N LYS A 120 -4.17 -2.43 0.12
CA LYS A 120 -5.57 -2.33 -0.31
C LYS A 120 -6.54 -2.24 0.88
N LYS A 121 -6.26 -2.94 1.99
CA LYS A 121 -7.07 -2.89 3.22
C LYS A 121 -6.93 -1.53 3.91
N ASP A 122 -5.73 -0.97 3.93
CA ASP A 122 -5.45 0.33 4.56
C ASP A 122 -6.01 1.52 3.76
N LEU A 123 -6.18 1.35 2.44
CA LEU A 123 -6.90 2.31 1.62
C LEU A 123 -8.38 2.35 2.04
N ARG A 124 -8.70 3.31 2.91
CA ARG A 124 -10.06 3.67 3.33
C ARG A 124 -10.95 3.77 2.09
N LEU A 125 -12.18 3.28 2.22
CA LEU A 125 -13.14 3.10 1.14
C LEU A 125 -13.18 4.34 0.23
N CYS A 126 -12.77 4.17 -1.03
CA CYS A 126 -13.26 5.02 -2.09
C CYS A 126 -14.71 4.62 -2.28
N LEU A 127 -15.61 5.42 -1.73
CA LEU A 127 -17.02 5.31 -2.06
C LEU A 127 -17.19 5.98 -3.40
N GLU A 128 -17.67 5.23 -4.39
CA GLU A 128 -18.20 5.87 -5.58
C GLU A 128 -19.32 6.83 -5.18
N PRO A 129 -19.52 7.96 -5.88
CA PRO A 129 -20.53 8.94 -5.48
C PRO A 129 -21.91 8.32 -5.20
N GLN A 130 -22.31 7.35 -6.03
CA GLN A 130 -23.56 6.63 -5.84
C GLN A 130 -23.56 5.72 -4.60
N GLU A 131 -22.45 5.07 -4.30
CA GLU A 131 -22.32 4.22 -3.09
C GLU A 131 -22.34 5.07 -1.82
N ALA A 132 -21.71 6.26 -1.86
CA ALA A 132 -21.75 7.22 -0.76
C ALA A 132 -23.18 7.70 -0.48
N VAL A 133 -23.92 8.05 -1.54
CA VAL A 133 -25.32 8.47 -1.43
C VAL A 133 -26.19 7.36 -0.86
N VAL A 134 -26.11 6.14 -1.40
CA VAL A 134 -26.89 4.99 -0.90
C VAL A 134 -26.55 4.69 0.56
N LYS A 135 -25.26 4.75 0.92
CA LYS A 135 -24.82 4.55 2.31
C LYS A 135 -25.37 5.63 3.24
N ALA A 136 -25.24 6.91 2.88
CA ALA A 136 -25.74 8.01 3.69
C ALA A 136 -27.27 7.96 3.85
N LEU A 137 -27.99 7.60 2.79
CA LEU A 137 -29.44 7.43 2.84
C LEU A 137 -29.85 6.25 3.73
N GLY A 138 -29.10 5.15 3.69
CA GLY A 138 -29.32 3.99 4.56
C GLY A 138 -28.98 4.21 6.03
N GLU A 139 -28.26 5.30 6.36
CA GLU A 139 -27.90 5.71 7.73
C GLU A 139 -28.83 6.83 8.25
N LEU A 140 -29.95 7.10 7.57
CA LEU A 140 -30.92 8.13 7.99
C LEU A 140 -31.55 7.85 9.35
N ASP A 141 -31.74 6.59 9.73
CA ASP A 141 -32.28 6.21 11.03
C ASP A 141 -31.38 6.65 12.20
N ILE A 142 -30.06 6.61 12.01
CA ILE A 142 -29.07 7.11 12.97
C ILE A 142 -29.19 8.63 13.10
N LEU A 143 -29.31 9.34 11.98
CA LEU A 143 -29.47 10.80 11.97
C LEU A 143 -30.74 11.23 12.69
N LEU A 144 -31.86 10.55 12.41
CA LEU A 144 -33.14 10.84 13.06
C LEU A 144 -33.07 10.62 14.58
N ARG A 145 -32.42 9.54 15.03
CA ARG A 145 -32.22 9.28 16.45
C ARG A 145 -31.42 10.37 17.16
N TRP A 146 -30.34 10.86 16.55
CA TRP A 146 -29.56 11.97 17.13
C TRP A 146 -30.37 13.25 17.28
N MET A 147 -31.28 13.54 16.35
CA MET A 147 -32.16 14.70 16.45
C MET A 147 -33.15 14.55 17.61
N GLU A 148 -33.67 13.35 17.83
CA GLU A 148 -34.59 13.03 18.93
C GLU A 148 -33.89 13.06 20.30
N GLU A 149 -32.61 12.69 20.36
CA GLU A 149 -31.76 12.78 21.57
C GLU A 149 -31.36 14.22 21.95
N THR A 150 -31.55 15.20 21.06
CA THR A 150 -31.24 16.62 21.32
C THR A 150 -32.42 17.44 21.87
N GLU A 151 -33.60 16.84 22.01
CA GLU A 151 -34.74 17.38 22.79
C GLU A 151 -34.72 16.92 24.24
#